data_AF-A0AAW0EZA9-F1
#
_entry.id   AF-A0AAW0EZA9-F1
#
_cell.length_a   1.000
_cell.length_b   1.000
_cell.length_c   1.000
_cell.angle_alpha   90.00
_cell.angle_beta   90.00
_cell.angle_gamma   90.00
#
_symmetry.space_group_name_H-M   'P 1'
#
loop_
_entity.id
_entity.type
_entity.pdbx_description
1 polymer ?
#
loop_
_entity_poly.entity_id
_entity_poly.type
_entity_poly.pdbx_seq_one_letter_code
_entity_poly.pdbx_strand_id
1 'polypeptide(L)'
;MISVELAERIAAAIELPDWVIDKSAALAYECFGSAGDAFEDRVRVNFPAAHAAVEQWMREQAHPFAARLPYLNPWHGIASILGYLGLILAFRVFGRVLGKFTCRSLGLVHNLGLHLLSLYMSLGLMISARAAGYSLWNNAVGTSPAEWRIGKLIWLFYVSKVVEWMDTVIMLLKQNYHQVSFLHMYHHTTIFVLWWLASLAAPGGDSYYSAMVNSGIHVVMYGYYFLTLLFPTGVVRNVLNKFKFVITKSQMTQFAFNCMQSAYDLLWVPRAELKYSATLLQILFWYMISLLVLFGNFLAKNNTKKSPRSHHHHHQITPVLPQETETTARKGSGSSSDSTTTAGAKVGMTKAQLEQLKKEQAAQAKVLARKGSNGSDKTNTIRTSSAQPLNHEPVFRKN
;
A
#
# COMPACT_ATOMS: atom_id res chain seq x y z
N MET A 1 16.91 -29.02 11.09
CA MET A 1 17.53 -27.88 10.39
C MET A 1 18.43 -28.42 9.29
N ILE A 2 18.47 -27.79 8.11
CA ILE A 2 19.44 -28.18 7.06
C ILE A 2 20.87 -27.94 7.55
N SER A 3 21.80 -28.81 7.16
CA SER A 3 23.23 -28.62 7.45
C SER A 3 23.76 -27.39 6.70
N VAL A 4 24.87 -26.82 7.16
CA VAL A 4 25.48 -25.65 6.50
C VAL A 4 25.95 -26.03 5.09
N GLU A 5 26.48 -27.24 4.91
CA GLU A 5 26.95 -27.75 3.63
C GLU A 5 25.78 -27.94 2.65
N LEU A 6 24.64 -28.44 3.12
CA LEU A 6 23.44 -28.54 2.30
C LEU A 6 22.89 -27.15 1.95
N ALA A 7 22.89 -26.22 2.91
CA ALA A 7 22.49 -24.83 2.67
C ALA A 7 23.39 -24.16 1.62
N GLU A 8 24.70 -24.36 1.69
CA GLU A 8 25.68 -23.86 0.71
C GLU A 8 25.39 -24.39 -0.69
N ARG A 9 25.17 -25.71 -0.83
CA ARG A 9 24.83 -26.33 -2.12
C ARG A 9 23.54 -25.76 -2.72
N ILE A 10 22.51 -25.59 -1.90
CA ILE A 10 21.24 -25.02 -2.35
C ILE A 10 21.42 -23.54 -2.69
N ALA A 11 22.09 -22.76 -1.84
CA ALA A 11 22.35 -21.33 -2.04
C ALA A 11 23.09 -21.08 -3.35
N ALA A 12 24.13 -21.87 -3.65
CA ALA A 12 24.87 -21.79 -4.90
C ALA A 12 24.01 -22.16 -6.11
N ALA A 13 23.10 -23.14 -5.98
CA ALA A 13 22.21 -23.56 -7.06
C ALA A 13 21.12 -22.53 -7.40
N ILE A 14 20.68 -21.74 -6.42
CA ILE A 14 19.63 -20.70 -6.58
C ILE A 14 20.20 -19.28 -6.63
N GLU A 15 21.53 -19.16 -6.64
CA GLU A 15 22.24 -17.88 -6.65
C GLU A 15 21.79 -17.03 -7.84
N LEU A 16 21.52 -15.75 -7.58
CA LEU A 16 21.20 -14.80 -8.64
C LEU A 16 22.42 -14.68 -9.57
N PRO A 17 22.34 -15.10 -10.84
CA PRO A 17 23.50 -15.08 -11.72
C PRO A 17 23.96 -13.65 -11.97
N ASP A 18 25.28 -13.42 -12.03
CA ASP A 18 25.84 -12.07 -12.23
C ASP A 18 25.35 -11.44 -13.55
N TRP A 19 25.15 -12.23 -14.61
CA TRP A 19 24.60 -11.73 -15.88
C TRP A 19 23.18 -11.14 -15.73
N VAL A 20 22.39 -11.61 -14.76
CA VAL A 20 21.06 -11.03 -14.49
C VAL A 20 21.22 -9.62 -13.92
N ILE A 21 22.21 -9.40 -13.06
CA ILE A 21 22.53 -8.07 -12.53
C ILE A 21 22.94 -7.15 -13.67
N ASP A 22 23.85 -7.60 -14.52
CA ASP A 22 24.37 -6.81 -15.65
C ASP A 22 23.25 -6.45 -16.64
N LYS A 23 22.40 -7.42 -17.01
CA LYS A 23 21.27 -7.18 -17.92
C LYS A 23 20.20 -6.29 -17.29
N SER A 24 19.93 -6.46 -16.01
CA SER A 24 18.99 -5.59 -15.29
C SER A 24 19.51 -4.16 -15.21
N ALA A 25 20.81 -3.99 -14.98
CA ALA A 25 21.48 -2.69 -15.02
C ALA A 25 21.36 -2.01 -16.39
N ALA A 26 21.68 -2.75 -17.45
CA ALA A 26 21.62 -2.27 -18.81
C ALA A 26 20.19 -1.83 -19.17
N LEU A 27 19.20 -2.66 -18.88
CA LEU A 27 17.79 -2.33 -19.12
C LEU A 27 17.33 -1.10 -18.32
N ALA A 28 17.72 -1.00 -17.05
CA ALA A 28 17.39 0.15 -16.21
C ALA A 28 18.01 1.44 -16.78
N TYR A 29 19.25 1.37 -17.23
CA TYR A 29 19.95 2.49 -17.85
C TYR A 29 19.33 2.88 -19.20
N GLU A 30 18.94 1.92 -20.04
CA GLU A 30 18.22 2.18 -21.29
C GLU A 30 16.90 2.91 -21.06
N CYS A 31 16.16 2.53 -20.01
CA CYS A 31 14.88 3.16 -19.70
C CYS A 31 15.02 4.55 -19.06
N PHE A 32 15.99 4.72 -18.15
CA PHE A 32 16.02 5.86 -17.22
C PHE A 32 17.37 6.55 -17.07
N GLY A 33 18.46 5.93 -17.53
CA GLY A 33 19.83 6.41 -17.35
C GLY A 33 20.04 7.81 -17.89
N SER A 34 19.61 8.06 -19.14
CA SER A 34 19.73 9.38 -19.77
C SER A 34 19.06 10.51 -18.98
N ALA A 35 17.91 10.25 -18.37
CA ALA A 35 17.21 11.22 -17.53
C ALA A 35 17.94 11.43 -16.19
N GLY A 36 18.49 10.36 -15.62
CA GLY A 36 19.32 10.39 -14.41
C GLY A 36 20.60 11.20 -14.62
N ASP A 37 21.31 10.95 -15.74
CA ASP A 37 22.55 11.66 -16.09
C ASP A 37 22.28 13.14 -16.34
N ALA A 38 21.21 13.47 -17.09
CA ALA A 38 20.81 14.86 -17.30
C ALA A 38 20.44 15.58 -16.00
N PHE A 39 19.90 14.86 -15.01
CA PHE A 39 19.65 15.41 -13.67
C PHE A 39 20.96 15.61 -12.91
N GLU A 40 21.84 14.62 -12.89
CA GLU A 40 23.14 14.71 -12.25
C GLU A 40 23.98 15.86 -12.81
N ASP A 41 24.06 15.99 -14.14
CA ASP A 41 24.83 17.05 -14.80
C ASP A 41 24.29 18.44 -14.40
N ARG A 42 22.97 18.60 -14.29
CA ARG A 42 22.37 19.84 -13.77
C ARG A 42 22.77 20.09 -12.32
N VAL A 43 22.82 19.07 -11.47
CA VAL A 43 23.27 19.23 -10.09
C VAL A 43 24.75 19.59 -10.04
N ARG A 44 25.59 18.93 -10.84
CA ARG A 44 27.03 19.16 -10.92
C ARG A 44 27.36 20.59 -11.35
N VAL A 45 26.63 21.13 -12.33
CA VAL A 45 26.81 22.50 -12.82
C VAL A 45 26.29 23.55 -11.83
N ASN A 46 25.10 23.34 -11.26
CA ASN A 46 24.46 24.36 -10.42
C ASN A 46 24.89 24.30 -8.94
N PHE A 47 25.33 23.13 -8.46
CA PHE A 47 25.67 22.86 -7.06
C PHE A 47 26.95 22.00 -6.93
N PRO A 48 28.10 22.44 -7.48
CA PRO A 48 29.31 21.62 -7.56
C PRO A 48 29.85 21.18 -6.19
N ALA A 49 29.76 22.06 -5.17
CA ALA A 49 30.21 21.73 -3.81
C ALA A 49 29.35 20.62 -3.17
N ALA A 50 28.02 20.67 -3.37
CA ALA A 50 27.12 19.64 -2.87
C ALA A 50 27.33 18.32 -3.62
N HIS A 51 27.54 18.38 -4.93
CA HIS A 51 27.87 17.21 -5.74
C HIS A 51 29.14 16.52 -5.21
N ALA A 52 30.24 17.27 -5.08
CA ALA A 52 31.51 16.75 -4.58
C ALA A 52 31.41 16.17 -3.17
N ALA A 53 30.66 16.83 -2.27
CA ALA A 53 30.48 16.35 -0.89
C ALA A 53 29.73 15.00 -0.84
N VAL A 54 28.68 14.83 -1.66
CA VAL A 54 27.94 13.57 -1.73
C VAL A 54 28.82 12.46 -2.33
N GLU A 55 29.54 12.75 -3.41
CA GLU A 55 30.45 11.79 -4.04
C GLU A 55 31.57 11.34 -3.08
N GLN A 56 32.12 12.27 -2.29
CA GLN A 56 33.10 11.94 -1.26
C GLN A 56 32.49 11.05 -0.17
N TRP A 57 31.36 11.46 0.39
CA TRP A 57 30.66 10.69 1.42
C TRP A 57 30.33 9.28 0.93
N MET A 58 29.90 9.12 -0.33
CA MET A 58 29.65 7.82 -0.91
C MET A 58 30.88 6.93 -0.96
N ARG A 59 32.03 7.46 -1.39
CA ARG A 59 33.28 6.69 -1.42
C ARG A 59 33.71 6.25 -0.02
N GLU A 60 33.47 7.09 0.99
CA GLU A 60 33.79 6.78 2.39
C GLU A 60 32.88 5.71 2.99
N GLN A 61 31.61 5.66 2.56
CA GLN A 61 30.64 4.68 3.07
C GLN A 61 30.54 3.40 2.24
N ALA A 62 31.01 3.39 0.99
CA ALA A 62 30.80 2.29 0.07
C ALA A 62 31.47 0.99 0.52
N HIS A 63 30.68 -0.06 0.69
CA HIS A 63 31.17 -1.42 0.85
C HIS A 63 31.89 -1.89 -0.45
N PRO A 64 32.91 -2.77 -0.39
CA PRO A 64 33.59 -3.27 -1.59
C PRO A 64 32.66 -3.86 -2.67
N PHE A 65 31.50 -4.39 -2.27
CA PHE A 65 30.49 -4.89 -3.20
C PHE A 65 29.72 -3.79 -3.95
N ALA A 66 29.63 -2.57 -3.42
CA ALA A 66 28.85 -1.50 -4.01
C ALA A 66 29.29 -1.17 -5.45
N ALA A 67 30.59 -1.27 -5.76
CA ALA A 67 31.11 -1.05 -7.11
C ALA A 67 30.59 -2.06 -8.16
N ARG A 68 30.10 -3.22 -7.72
CA ARG A 68 29.55 -4.29 -8.57
C ARG A 68 28.02 -4.26 -8.63
N LEU A 69 27.37 -3.40 -7.85
CA LEU A 69 25.93 -3.32 -7.73
C LEU A 69 25.42 -2.11 -8.50
N PRO A 70 24.58 -2.31 -9.53
CA PRO A 70 24.08 -1.21 -10.35
C PRO A 70 23.03 -0.39 -9.60
N TYR A 71 22.73 0.80 -10.13
CA TYR A 71 21.67 1.67 -9.61
C TYR A 71 21.90 2.18 -8.17
N LEU A 72 23.17 2.31 -7.77
CA LEU A 72 23.59 2.94 -6.51
C LEU A 72 24.03 4.40 -6.67
N ASN A 73 24.02 4.96 -7.88
CA ASN A 73 24.24 6.40 -8.08
C ASN A 73 23.14 7.20 -7.34
N PRO A 74 23.50 8.14 -6.45
CA PRO A 74 22.57 8.83 -5.56
C PRO A 74 21.67 9.78 -6.34
N TRP A 75 22.20 10.39 -7.40
CA TRP A 75 21.49 11.35 -8.24
C TRP A 75 20.41 10.65 -9.05
N HIS A 76 20.70 9.44 -9.54
CA HIS A 76 19.72 8.57 -10.17
C HIS A 76 18.61 8.20 -9.17
N GLY A 77 18.97 7.84 -7.94
CA GLY A 77 18.00 7.56 -6.87
C GLY A 77 17.10 8.76 -6.55
N ILE A 78 17.68 9.96 -6.42
CA ILE A 78 16.94 11.22 -6.18
C ILE A 78 16.03 11.54 -7.36
N ALA A 79 16.53 11.46 -8.60
CA ALA A 79 15.74 11.69 -9.80
C ALA A 79 14.53 10.75 -9.87
N SER A 80 14.71 9.48 -9.50
CA SER A 80 13.64 8.49 -9.46
C SER A 80 12.58 8.80 -8.41
N ILE A 81 12.97 9.25 -7.21
CA ILE A 81 12.01 9.71 -6.19
C ILE A 81 11.22 10.93 -6.69
N LEU A 82 11.92 11.91 -7.29
CA LEU A 82 11.26 13.10 -7.84
C LEU A 82 10.30 12.73 -8.98
N GLY A 83 10.68 11.79 -9.84
CA GLY A 83 9.82 11.23 -10.88
C GLY A 83 8.58 10.54 -10.31
N TYR A 84 8.76 9.70 -9.29
CA TYR A 84 7.66 9.03 -8.58
C TYR A 84 6.66 10.02 -7.96
N LEU A 85 7.16 11.03 -7.23
CA LEU A 85 6.32 12.06 -6.62
C LEU A 85 5.66 12.96 -7.67
N GLY A 86 6.39 13.31 -8.74
CA GLY A 86 5.88 14.06 -9.87
C GLY A 86 4.73 13.33 -10.59
N LEU A 87 4.86 12.01 -10.78
CA LEU A 87 3.82 11.16 -11.35
C LEU A 87 2.55 11.18 -10.48
N ILE A 88 2.68 11.04 -9.16
CA ILE A 88 1.55 11.12 -8.23
C ILE A 88 0.85 12.47 -8.34
N LEU A 89 1.62 13.56 -8.37
CA LEU A 89 1.08 14.91 -8.48
C LEU A 89 0.36 15.12 -9.82
N ALA A 90 0.97 14.71 -10.93
CA ALA A 90 0.39 14.81 -12.26
C ALA A 90 -0.95 14.07 -12.35
N PHE A 91 -1.04 12.84 -11.84
CA PHE A 91 -2.30 12.08 -11.81
C PHE A 91 -3.34 12.70 -10.87
N ARG A 92 -2.93 13.31 -9.74
CA ARG A 92 -3.88 14.00 -8.87
C ARG A 92 -4.50 15.24 -9.52
N VAL A 93 -3.74 15.96 -10.33
CA VAL A 93 -4.20 17.16 -11.03
C VAL A 93 -4.97 16.82 -12.30
N PHE A 94 -4.39 15.97 -13.16
CA PHE A 94 -4.89 15.71 -14.51
C PHE A 94 -5.59 14.36 -14.67
N GLY A 95 -5.52 13.47 -13.68
CA GLY A 95 -6.03 12.10 -13.82
C GLY A 95 -7.54 12.00 -14.02
N ARG A 96 -8.32 13.06 -13.73
CA ARG A 96 -9.74 13.13 -14.08
C ARG A 96 -9.98 13.16 -15.58
N VAL A 97 -9.06 13.75 -16.35
CA VAL A 97 -9.11 13.84 -17.81
C VAL A 97 -8.84 12.48 -18.46
N LEU A 98 -7.96 11.67 -17.85
CA LEU A 98 -7.55 10.36 -18.36
C LEU A 98 -8.61 9.26 -18.22
N GLY A 99 -9.66 9.47 -17.41
CA GLY A 99 -10.67 8.45 -17.13
C GLY A 99 -10.17 7.30 -16.24
N LYS A 100 -11.03 6.28 -16.04
CA LYS A 100 -10.72 5.09 -15.23
C LYS A 100 -10.30 3.93 -16.12
N PHE A 101 -9.15 3.31 -15.82
CA PHE A 101 -8.67 2.13 -16.54
C PHE A 101 -8.97 0.83 -15.80
N THR A 102 -9.33 -0.21 -16.54
CA THR A 102 -9.45 -1.58 -16.01
C THR A 102 -8.08 -2.26 -16.02
N CYS A 103 -7.24 -1.99 -15.03
CA CYS A 103 -5.89 -2.55 -14.92
C CYS A 103 -5.86 -4.02 -14.42
N ARG A 104 -6.81 -4.88 -14.82
CA ARG A 104 -6.93 -6.23 -14.27
C ARG A 104 -5.75 -7.12 -14.68
N SER A 105 -5.44 -7.21 -15.98
CA SER A 105 -4.34 -8.03 -16.48
C SER A 105 -2.99 -7.55 -15.97
N LEU A 106 -2.76 -6.23 -16.02
CA LEU A 106 -1.58 -5.60 -15.43
C LEU A 106 -1.45 -5.94 -13.95
N GLY A 107 -2.54 -5.80 -13.18
CA GLY A 107 -2.56 -6.17 -11.77
C GLY A 107 -2.28 -7.66 -11.54
N LEU A 108 -2.81 -8.58 -12.35
CA LEU A 108 -2.54 -10.01 -12.21
C LEU A 108 -1.06 -10.33 -12.43
N VAL A 109 -0.48 -9.86 -13.53
CA VAL A 109 0.93 -10.09 -13.86
C VAL A 109 1.83 -9.46 -12.80
N HIS A 110 1.55 -8.22 -12.41
CA HIS A 110 2.33 -7.48 -11.41
C HIS A 110 2.32 -8.17 -10.04
N ASN A 111 1.14 -8.51 -9.51
CA ASN A 111 1.03 -9.16 -8.20
C ASN A 111 1.62 -10.58 -8.21
N LEU A 112 1.49 -11.33 -9.32
CA LEU A 112 2.12 -12.65 -9.44
C LEU A 112 3.64 -12.53 -9.49
N GLY A 113 4.17 -11.57 -10.28
CA GLY A 113 5.60 -11.30 -10.38
C GLY A 113 6.19 -10.93 -9.02
N LEU A 114 5.57 -9.99 -8.30
CA LEU A 114 6.03 -9.61 -6.96
C LEU A 114 5.88 -10.72 -5.93
N HIS A 115 4.84 -11.57 -6.03
CA HIS A 115 4.71 -12.74 -5.17
C HIS A 115 5.89 -13.72 -5.36
N LEU A 116 6.23 -14.05 -6.61
CA LEU A 116 7.33 -14.96 -6.93
C LEU A 116 8.70 -14.35 -6.61
N LEU A 117 8.90 -13.06 -6.90
CA LEU A 117 10.12 -12.33 -6.57
C LEU A 117 10.33 -12.29 -5.05
N SER A 118 9.28 -12.00 -4.29
CA SER A 118 9.33 -12.00 -2.82
C SER A 118 9.62 -13.39 -2.26
N LEU A 119 9.09 -14.45 -2.87
CA LEU A 119 9.35 -15.83 -2.47
C LEU A 119 10.82 -16.18 -2.70
N TYR A 120 11.35 -15.82 -3.87
CA TYR A 120 12.76 -15.99 -4.20
C TYR A 120 13.67 -15.26 -3.21
N MET A 121 13.42 -13.98 -2.94
CA MET A 121 14.23 -13.19 -2.01
C MET A 121 14.14 -13.74 -0.58
N SER A 122 12.95 -14.11 -0.11
CA SER A 122 12.76 -14.63 1.24
C SER A 122 13.49 -15.95 1.46
N LEU A 123 13.28 -16.93 0.57
CA LEU A 123 13.94 -18.23 0.69
C LEU A 123 15.44 -18.13 0.40
N GLY A 124 15.82 -17.34 -0.61
CA GLY A 124 17.21 -17.09 -0.97
C GLY A 124 18.00 -16.49 0.18
N LEU A 125 17.47 -15.47 0.88
CA LEU A 125 18.12 -14.85 2.03
C LEU A 125 18.20 -15.83 3.21
N MET A 126 17.13 -16.58 3.48
CA MET A 126 17.11 -17.57 4.56
C MET A 126 18.19 -18.64 4.36
N ILE A 127 18.29 -19.19 3.15
CA ILE A 127 19.24 -20.26 2.81
C ILE A 127 20.66 -19.71 2.75
N SER A 128 20.85 -18.54 2.14
CA SER A 128 22.18 -17.91 2.02
C SER A 128 22.72 -17.45 3.37
N ALA A 129 21.88 -16.94 4.27
CA ALA A 129 22.27 -16.60 5.64
C ALA A 129 22.69 -17.85 6.42
N ARG A 130 21.96 -18.97 6.26
CA ARG A 130 22.36 -20.25 6.86
C ARG A 130 23.70 -20.73 6.32
N ALA A 131 23.93 -20.59 5.02
CA ALA A 131 25.19 -20.95 4.36
C ALA A 131 26.37 -20.07 4.82
N ALA A 132 26.13 -18.78 5.03
CA ALA A 132 27.12 -17.83 5.57
C ALA A 132 27.34 -17.96 7.09
N GLY A 133 26.64 -18.87 7.77
CA GLY A 133 26.75 -19.04 9.22
C GLY A 133 26.17 -17.89 10.04
N TYR A 134 25.26 -17.10 9.46
CA TYR A 134 24.63 -15.99 10.17
C TYR A 134 23.76 -16.49 11.33
N SER A 135 23.80 -15.74 12.42
CA SER A 135 22.93 -15.86 13.57
C SER A 135 21.73 -14.91 13.43
N LEU A 136 20.80 -14.90 14.38
CA LEU A 136 19.70 -13.92 14.38
C LEU A 136 20.14 -12.49 14.73
N TRP A 137 21.33 -12.33 15.33
CA TRP A 137 21.81 -11.08 15.90
C TRP A 137 23.28 -10.85 15.56
N ASN A 138 23.71 -9.59 15.55
CA ASN A 138 25.10 -9.14 15.44
C ASN A 138 25.92 -9.85 14.33
N ASN A 139 25.41 -9.84 13.11
CA ASN A 139 26.09 -10.42 11.95
C ASN A 139 26.99 -9.40 11.25
N ALA A 140 28.21 -9.81 10.91
CA ALA A 140 29.14 -8.99 10.15
C ALA A 140 28.73 -8.88 8.68
N VAL A 141 29.16 -7.80 8.02
CA VAL A 141 29.22 -7.73 6.56
C VAL A 141 30.66 -7.95 6.15
N GLY A 142 30.94 -9.08 5.52
CA GLY A 142 32.21 -9.40 4.90
C GLY A 142 32.12 -9.48 3.39
N THR A 143 33.19 -10.01 2.79
CA THR A 143 33.39 -10.05 1.34
C THR A 143 33.50 -11.47 0.78
N SER A 144 33.05 -12.48 1.54
CA SER A 144 33.11 -13.88 1.09
C SER A 144 32.15 -14.16 -0.07
N PRO A 145 32.32 -15.28 -0.82
CA PRO A 145 31.36 -15.68 -1.85
C PRO A 145 29.93 -15.86 -1.31
N ALA A 146 29.78 -16.38 -0.09
CA ALA A 146 28.49 -16.52 0.55
C ALA A 146 27.84 -15.17 0.85
N GLU A 147 28.63 -14.19 1.26
CA GLU A 147 28.15 -12.83 1.51
C GLU A 147 27.89 -12.06 0.23
N TRP A 148 28.61 -12.36 -0.86
CA TRP A 148 28.27 -11.82 -2.18
C TRP A 148 26.87 -12.25 -2.60
N ARG A 149 26.48 -13.52 -2.39
CA ARG A 149 25.11 -13.98 -2.64
C ARG A 149 24.07 -13.21 -1.83
N ILE A 150 24.35 -12.97 -0.56
CA ILE A 150 23.47 -12.16 0.30
C ILE A 150 23.41 -10.73 -0.25
N GLY A 151 24.55 -10.11 -0.59
CA GLY A 151 24.61 -8.77 -1.16
C GLY A 151 23.82 -8.61 -2.45
N LYS A 152 23.86 -9.60 -3.34
CA LYS A 152 23.00 -9.66 -4.54
C LYS A 152 21.52 -9.68 -4.19
N LEU A 153 21.11 -10.43 -3.17
CA LEU A 153 19.73 -10.50 -2.72
C LEU A 153 19.28 -9.22 -2.00
N ILE A 154 20.16 -8.58 -1.23
CA ILE A 154 19.90 -7.26 -0.62
C ILE A 154 19.73 -6.19 -1.69
N TRP A 155 20.59 -6.20 -2.71
CA TRP A 155 20.44 -5.32 -3.86
C TRP A 155 19.15 -5.60 -4.64
N LEU A 156 18.81 -6.87 -4.88
CA LEU A 156 17.56 -7.24 -5.55
C LEU A 156 16.35 -6.75 -4.73
N PHE A 157 16.42 -6.84 -3.41
CA PHE A 157 15.42 -6.29 -2.50
C PHE A 157 15.31 -4.76 -2.63
N TYR A 158 16.43 -4.05 -2.68
CA TYR A 158 16.46 -2.60 -2.94
C TYR A 158 15.78 -2.25 -4.28
N VAL A 159 16.19 -2.88 -5.37
CA VAL A 159 15.64 -2.63 -6.71
C VAL A 159 14.16 -3.00 -6.79
N SER A 160 13.72 -4.03 -6.06
CA SER A 160 12.30 -4.40 -6.01
C SER A 160 11.41 -3.26 -5.50
N LYS A 161 11.92 -2.34 -4.68
CA LYS A 161 11.14 -1.18 -4.20
C LYS A 161 10.72 -0.25 -5.35
N VAL A 162 11.51 -0.15 -6.41
CA VAL A 162 11.14 0.58 -7.64
C VAL A 162 10.02 -0.15 -8.38
N VAL A 163 10.10 -1.49 -8.45
CA VAL A 163 9.02 -2.30 -9.04
C VAL A 163 7.72 -2.14 -8.25
N GLU A 164 7.80 -2.07 -6.91
CA GLU A 164 6.65 -1.81 -6.03
C GLU A 164 6.02 -0.43 -6.22
N TRP A 165 6.72 0.57 -6.78
CA TRP A 165 6.08 1.84 -7.15
C TRP A 165 4.96 1.66 -8.19
N MET A 166 4.99 0.58 -8.98
CA MET A 166 3.90 0.20 -9.88
C MET A 166 2.58 -0.05 -9.13
N ASP A 167 2.60 -0.41 -7.83
CA ASP A 167 1.38 -0.46 -7.01
C ASP A 167 0.68 0.89 -6.99
N THR A 168 1.47 1.96 -6.85
CA THR A 168 0.97 3.34 -6.89
C THR A 168 0.44 3.67 -8.27
N VAL A 169 1.16 3.31 -9.33
CA VAL A 169 0.73 3.54 -10.72
C VAL A 169 -0.62 2.88 -10.99
N ILE A 170 -0.80 1.61 -10.60
CA ILE A 170 -2.06 0.87 -10.74
C ILE A 170 -3.17 1.55 -9.92
N MET A 171 -2.90 2.03 -8.70
CA MET A 171 -3.87 2.78 -7.90
C MET A 171 -4.29 4.09 -8.60
N LEU A 172 -3.34 4.82 -9.19
CA LEU A 172 -3.58 6.07 -9.91
C LEU A 172 -4.39 5.85 -11.19
N LEU A 173 -4.03 4.85 -12.01
CA LEU A 173 -4.76 4.48 -13.24
C LEU A 173 -6.21 4.05 -12.96
N LYS A 174 -6.44 3.40 -11.81
CA LYS A 174 -7.79 3.03 -11.34
C LYS A 174 -8.52 4.19 -10.66
N GLN A 175 -7.91 5.37 -10.57
CA GLN A 175 -8.38 6.54 -9.83
C GLN A 175 -8.70 6.25 -8.34
N ASN A 176 -7.97 5.32 -7.73
CA ASN A 176 -8.16 4.92 -6.34
C ASN A 176 -7.26 5.73 -5.39
N TYR A 177 -7.41 7.06 -5.42
CA TYR A 177 -6.53 7.99 -4.70
C TYR A 177 -6.57 7.84 -3.18
N HIS A 178 -7.60 7.22 -2.61
CA HIS A 178 -7.66 6.92 -1.18
C HIS A 178 -6.60 5.88 -0.76
N GLN A 179 -6.20 4.96 -1.65
CA GLN A 179 -5.14 3.99 -1.36
C GLN A 179 -3.74 4.62 -1.38
N VAL A 180 -3.54 5.68 -2.16
CA VAL A 180 -2.32 6.50 -2.17
C VAL A 180 -2.31 7.46 -0.96
N SER A 181 -2.34 6.85 0.23
CA SER A 181 -2.36 7.54 1.52
C SER A 181 -0.98 8.12 1.89
N PHE A 182 -0.93 8.95 2.93
CA PHE A 182 0.35 9.41 3.50
C PHE A 182 1.24 8.23 3.91
N LEU A 183 0.67 7.22 4.59
CA LEU A 183 1.42 6.03 5.01
C LEU A 183 2.04 5.31 3.81
N HIS A 184 1.28 5.16 2.71
CA HIS A 184 1.75 4.54 1.48
C HIS A 184 2.93 5.30 0.88
N MET A 185 2.77 6.61 0.66
CA MET A 185 3.81 7.44 0.04
C MET A 185 5.05 7.56 0.94
N TYR A 186 4.85 7.74 2.25
CA TYR A 186 5.93 7.74 3.24
C TYR A 186 6.73 6.44 3.12
N HIS A 187 6.06 5.29 3.26
CA HIS A 187 6.72 3.98 3.21
C HIS A 187 7.46 3.74 1.89
N HIS A 188 6.79 3.89 0.74
CA HIS A 188 7.41 3.58 -0.56
C HIS A 188 8.54 4.53 -0.97
N THR A 189 8.56 5.76 -0.43
CA THR A 189 9.66 6.70 -0.67
C THR A 189 10.83 6.41 0.27
N THR A 190 10.56 6.31 1.58
CA THR A 190 11.64 6.14 2.56
C THR A 190 12.28 4.76 2.48
N ILE A 191 11.49 3.69 2.25
CA ILE A 191 12.05 2.33 2.15
C ILE A 191 13.06 2.23 1.01
N PHE A 192 12.81 2.90 -0.12
CA PHE A 192 13.75 2.94 -1.24
C PHE A 192 15.09 3.58 -0.83
N VAL A 193 15.04 4.73 -0.15
CA VAL A 193 16.25 5.43 0.34
C VAL A 193 17.02 4.60 1.38
N LEU A 194 16.29 3.98 2.32
CA LEU A 194 16.91 3.17 3.38
C LEU A 194 17.63 1.94 2.82
N TRP A 195 17.05 1.27 1.82
CA TRP A 195 17.66 0.12 1.19
C TRP A 195 18.74 0.48 0.17
N TRP A 196 18.68 1.67 -0.44
CA TRP A 196 19.81 2.24 -1.17
C TRP A 196 21.02 2.39 -0.23
N LEU A 197 20.81 3.02 0.94
CA LEU A 197 21.86 3.21 1.94
C LEU A 197 22.42 1.87 2.44
N ALA A 198 21.56 0.90 2.75
CA ALA A 198 21.99 -0.43 3.17
C ALA A 198 22.79 -1.15 2.07
N SER A 199 22.35 -1.06 0.81
CA SER A 199 23.05 -1.70 -0.32
C SER A 199 24.41 -1.05 -0.61
N LEU A 200 24.51 0.27 -0.39
CA LEU A 200 25.76 1.02 -0.51
C LEU A 200 26.74 0.67 0.61
N ALA A 201 26.30 0.76 1.87
CA ALA A 201 27.19 0.75 3.02
C ALA A 201 27.39 -0.62 3.67
N ALA A 202 26.38 -1.49 3.61
CA ALA A 202 26.38 -2.76 4.33
C ALA A 202 25.43 -3.80 3.68
N PRO A 203 25.72 -4.26 2.43
CA PRO A 203 24.85 -5.16 1.68
C PRO A 203 24.91 -6.61 2.23
N GLY A 204 24.47 -6.82 3.48
CA GLY A 204 24.55 -8.09 4.19
C GLY A 204 24.39 -7.91 5.70
N GLY A 205 25.03 -8.78 6.49
CA GLY A 205 24.97 -8.73 7.95
C GLY A 205 23.53 -8.70 8.46
N ASP A 206 23.26 -7.94 9.52
CA ASP A 206 21.94 -7.92 10.17
C ASP A 206 20.78 -7.44 9.29
N SER A 207 21.05 -6.75 8.18
CA SER A 207 20.00 -6.38 7.22
C SER A 207 19.31 -7.58 6.58
N TYR A 208 19.98 -8.75 6.51
CA TYR A 208 19.43 -9.97 5.93
C TYR A 208 18.07 -10.33 6.53
N TYR A 209 17.94 -10.22 7.86
CA TYR A 209 16.74 -10.62 8.58
C TYR A 209 15.57 -9.72 8.20
N SER A 210 15.80 -8.40 8.19
CA SER A 210 14.77 -7.42 7.82
C SER A 210 14.28 -7.60 6.39
N ALA A 211 15.20 -7.83 5.42
CA ALA A 211 14.83 -8.11 4.03
C ALA A 211 14.10 -9.45 3.88
N MET A 212 14.58 -10.50 4.57
CA MET A 212 14.03 -11.85 4.52
C MET A 212 12.58 -11.87 5.04
N VAL A 213 12.34 -11.31 6.23
CA VAL A 213 11.00 -11.29 6.83
C VAL A 213 10.07 -10.36 6.04
N ASN A 214 10.54 -9.20 5.57
CA ASN A 214 9.72 -8.34 4.71
C ASN A 214 9.28 -9.06 3.44
N SER A 215 10.22 -9.72 2.76
CA SER A 215 9.93 -10.52 1.57
C SER A 215 8.92 -11.62 1.90
N GLY A 216 9.08 -12.32 3.03
CA GLY A 216 8.11 -13.33 3.48
C GLY A 216 6.70 -12.78 3.71
N ILE A 217 6.57 -11.59 4.29
CA ILE A 217 5.26 -10.91 4.41
C ILE A 217 4.73 -10.48 3.04
N HIS A 218 5.60 -10.03 2.13
CA HIS A 218 5.23 -9.63 0.76
C HIS A 218 4.77 -10.83 -0.08
N VAL A 219 5.29 -12.04 0.15
CA VAL A 219 4.73 -13.29 -0.43
C VAL A 219 3.25 -13.40 -0.10
N VAL A 220 2.89 -13.24 1.17
CA VAL A 220 1.49 -13.35 1.63
C VAL A 220 0.65 -12.19 1.09
N MET A 221 1.15 -10.96 1.14
CA MET A 221 0.42 -9.77 0.69
C MET A 221 0.14 -9.79 -0.82
N TYR A 222 1.16 -10.02 -1.65
CA TYR A 222 0.99 -10.04 -3.11
C TYR A 222 0.25 -11.29 -3.57
N GLY A 223 0.46 -12.43 -2.90
CA GLY A 223 -0.35 -13.64 -3.12
C GLY A 223 -1.83 -13.38 -2.83
N TYR A 224 -2.14 -12.66 -1.74
CA TYR A 224 -3.49 -12.21 -1.44
C TYR A 224 -4.05 -11.33 -2.57
N TYR A 225 -3.34 -10.28 -2.99
CA TYR A 225 -3.84 -9.38 -4.04
C TYR A 225 -4.04 -10.10 -5.38
N PHE A 226 -3.10 -10.96 -5.78
CA PHE A 226 -3.23 -11.81 -6.96
C PHE A 226 -4.50 -12.67 -6.89
N LEU A 227 -4.71 -13.42 -5.80
CA LEU A 227 -5.88 -14.28 -5.63
C LEU A 227 -7.18 -13.47 -5.62
N THR A 228 -7.20 -12.25 -5.08
CA THR A 228 -8.40 -11.40 -5.12
C THR A 228 -8.75 -10.89 -6.52
N LEU A 229 -7.77 -10.77 -7.41
CA LEU A 229 -8.00 -10.41 -8.82
C LEU A 229 -8.39 -11.63 -9.66
N LEU A 230 -7.87 -12.81 -9.31
CA LEU A 230 -8.18 -14.08 -9.97
C LEU A 230 -9.59 -14.56 -9.62
N PHE A 231 -9.96 -14.47 -8.35
CA PHE A 231 -11.27 -14.87 -7.81
C PHE A 231 -12.07 -13.64 -7.31
N PRO A 232 -12.72 -12.88 -8.21
CA PRO A 232 -13.44 -11.67 -7.83
C PRO A 232 -14.72 -11.94 -7.01
N THR A 233 -15.32 -13.13 -7.15
CA THR A 233 -16.54 -13.57 -6.47
C THR A 233 -16.42 -15.04 -6.02
N GLY A 234 -17.37 -15.52 -5.20
CA GLY A 234 -17.43 -16.92 -4.77
C GLY A 234 -16.78 -17.22 -3.41
N VAL A 235 -16.69 -18.51 -3.08
CA VAL A 235 -16.23 -19.00 -1.76
C VAL A 235 -14.80 -18.54 -1.45
N VAL A 236 -13.90 -18.64 -2.43
CA VAL A 236 -12.50 -18.19 -2.29
C VAL A 236 -12.43 -16.70 -1.93
N ARG A 237 -13.21 -15.85 -2.60
CA ARG A 237 -13.29 -14.43 -2.29
C ARG A 237 -13.76 -14.16 -0.85
N ASN A 238 -14.74 -14.92 -0.38
CA ASN A 238 -15.28 -14.79 0.97
C ASN A 238 -14.24 -15.18 2.04
N VAL A 239 -13.47 -16.23 1.78
CA VAL A 239 -12.34 -16.63 2.62
C VAL A 239 -11.30 -15.52 2.66
N LEU A 240 -10.83 -15.05 1.49
CA LEU A 240 -9.83 -13.99 1.37
C LEU A 240 -10.25 -12.70 2.12
N ASN A 241 -11.54 -12.32 2.08
CA ASN A 241 -11.99 -11.13 2.80
C ASN A 241 -11.73 -11.16 4.31
N LYS A 242 -11.65 -12.36 4.93
CA LYS A 242 -11.31 -12.54 6.34
C LYS A 242 -9.80 -12.42 6.61
N PHE A 243 -8.94 -12.70 5.62
CA PHE A 243 -7.49 -12.68 5.75
C PHE A 243 -6.86 -11.28 5.78
N LYS A 244 -7.59 -10.22 5.38
CA LYS A 244 -7.08 -8.83 5.39
C LYS A 244 -6.50 -8.41 6.75
N PHE A 245 -7.16 -8.82 7.84
CA PHE A 245 -6.71 -8.50 9.19
C PHE A 245 -5.43 -9.24 9.56
N VAL A 246 -5.33 -10.52 9.15
CA VAL A 246 -4.13 -11.34 9.37
C VAL A 246 -2.92 -10.70 8.70
N ILE A 247 -3.04 -10.28 7.44
CA ILE A 247 -1.94 -9.62 6.70
C ILE A 247 -1.46 -8.36 7.43
N THR A 248 -2.39 -7.50 7.84
CA THR A 248 -2.03 -6.25 8.55
C THR A 248 -1.35 -6.55 9.89
N LYS A 249 -1.82 -7.56 10.63
CA LYS A 249 -1.19 -7.99 11.88
C LYS A 249 0.19 -8.58 11.64
N SER A 250 0.38 -9.41 10.62
CA SER A 250 1.69 -9.96 10.27
C SER A 250 2.70 -8.88 9.90
N GLN A 251 2.30 -7.82 9.19
CA GLN A 251 3.13 -6.64 8.92
C GLN A 251 3.56 -5.92 10.20
N MET A 252 2.62 -5.67 11.12
CA MET A 252 2.94 -5.03 12.41
C MET A 252 3.87 -5.90 13.26
N THR A 253 3.62 -7.21 13.30
CA THR A 253 4.46 -8.19 14.00
C THR A 253 5.87 -8.20 13.44
N GLN A 254 6.04 -8.17 12.12
CA GLN A 254 7.35 -8.01 11.49
C GLN A 254 8.07 -6.75 12.00
N PHE A 255 7.41 -5.58 12.00
CA PHE A 255 8.06 -4.34 12.44
C PHE A 255 8.50 -4.42 13.90
N ALA A 256 7.71 -5.06 14.75
CA ALA A 256 8.08 -5.30 16.15
C ALA A 256 9.32 -6.18 16.24
N PHE A 257 9.41 -7.28 15.49
CA PHE A 257 10.60 -8.16 15.49
C PHE A 257 11.85 -7.47 14.97
N ASN A 258 11.77 -6.73 13.87
CA ASN A 258 12.90 -5.94 13.36
C ASN A 258 13.34 -4.86 14.37
N CYS A 259 12.38 -4.23 15.06
CA CYS A 259 12.67 -3.27 16.12
C CYS A 259 13.37 -3.93 17.31
N MET A 260 12.94 -5.13 17.72
CA MET A 260 13.56 -5.90 18.81
C MET A 260 14.98 -6.34 18.46
N GLN A 261 15.22 -6.83 17.24
CA GLN A 261 16.56 -7.17 16.75
C GLN A 261 17.49 -5.97 16.80
N SER A 262 17.06 -4.84 16.23
CA SER A 262 17.86 -3.63 16.26
C SER A 262 18.11 -3.11 17.68
N ALA A 263 17.13 -3.22 18.59
CA ALA A 263 17.30 -2.80 19.98
C ALA A 263 18.28 -3.72 20.73
N TYR A 264 18.21 -5.03 20.48
CA TYR A 264 19.11 -6.01 21.06
C TYR A 264 20.57 -5.71 20.67
N ASP A 265 20.85 -5.56 19.39
CA ASP A 265 22.20 -5.28 18.88
C ASP A 265 22.71 -3.91 19.36
N LEU A 266 21.83 -2.93 19.57
CA LEU A 266 22.23 -1.60 20.03
C LEU A 266 22.45 -1.49 21.54
N LEU A 267 21.78 -2.30 22.36
CA LEU A 267 21.74 -2.12 23.81
C LEU A 267 22.40 -3.27 24.59
N TRP A 268 22.40 -4.50 24.06
CA TRP A 268 22.95 -5.68 24.74
C TRP A 268 24.28 -6.16 24.18
N VAL A 269 24.60 -5.86 22.93
CA VAL A 269 25.92 -6.17 22.36
C VAL A 269 26.91 -5.05 22.74
N PRO A 270 28.03 -5.38 23.41
CA PRO A 270 29.06 -4.39 23.71
C PRO A 270 29.53 -3.67 22.45
N ARG A 271 29.74 -2.35 22.51
CA ARG A 271 30.11 -1.54 21.33
C ARG A 271 31.37 -2.02 20.63
N ALA A 272 32.33 -2.57 21.38
CA ALA A 272 33.57 -3.13 20.82
C ALA A 272 33.35 -4.46 20.05
N GLU A 273 32.23 -5.14 20.28
CA GLU A 273 31.90 -6.44 19.67
C GLU A 273 30.80 -6.34 18.61
N LEU A 274 30.25 -5.13 18.40
CA LEU A 274 29.22 -4.89 17.39
C LEU A 274 29.84 -4.97 15.99
N LYS A 275 29.38 -5.93 15.20
CA LYS A 275 29.91 -6.26 13.87
C LYS A 275 29.19 -5.52 12.73
N TYR A 276 27.99 -5.02 13.00
CA TYR A 276 27.18 -4.30 12.02
C TYR A 276 27.16 -2.78 12.28
N SER A 277 26.81 -1.99 11.27
CA SER A 277 26.78 -0.53 11.39
C SER A 277 25.75 -0.07 12.43
N ALA A 278 26.23 0.54 13.52
CA ALA A 278 25.39 1.11 14.56
C ALA A 278 24.43 2.17 14.00
N THR A 279 24.88 2.96 13.03
CA THR A 279 24.05 3.97 12.35
C THR A 279 22.88 3.34 11.61
N LEU A 280 23.13 2.26 10.85
CA LEU A 280 22.06 1.56 10.13
C LEU A 280 21.06 0.89 11.09
N LEU A 281 21.54 0.35 12.21
CA LEU A 281 20.66 -0.17 13.26
C LEU A 281 19.80 0.95 13.86
N GLN A 282 20.36 2.11 14.21
CA GLN A 282 19.57 3.22 14.74
C GLN A 282 18.51 3.70 13.75
N ILE A 283 18.85 3.79 12.47
CA ILE A 283 17.91 4.13 11.40
C ILE A 283 16.81 3.08 11.32
N LEU A 284 17.14 1.79 11.34
CA LEU A 284 16.18 0.69 11.35
C LEU A 284 15.23 0.80 12.56
N PHE A 285 15.77 0.98 13.76
CA PHE A 285 15.00 1.10 15.01
C PHE A 285 13.96 2.22 14.92
N TRP A 286 14.39 3.45 14.64
CA TRP A 286 13.47 4.60 14.56
C TRP A 286 12.46 4.46 13.42
N TYR A 287 12.88 3.89 12.30
CA TYR A 287 11.98 3.64 11.19
C TYR A 287 10.90 2.59 11.54
N MET A 288 11.24 1.50 12.23
CA MET A 288 10.25 0.52 12.69
C MET A 288 9.25 1.13 13.68
N ILE A 289 9.70 1.98 14.61
CA ILE A 289 8.81 2.74 15.51
C ILE A 289 7.84 3.62 14.70
N SER A 290 8.34 4.35 13.69
CA SER A 290 7.50 5.19 12.84
C SER A 290 6.42 4.38 12.10
N LEU A 291 6.76 3.21 11.56
CA LEU A 291 5.82 2.33 10.87
C LEU A 291 4.81 1.71 11.83
N LEU A 292 5.22 1.29 13.02
CA LEU A 292 4.31 0.79 14.06
C LEU A 292 3.25 1.82 14.43
N VAL A 293 3.65 3.09 14.61
CA VAL A 293 2.72 4.19 14.91
C VAL A 293 1.75 4.42 13.74
N LEU A 294 2.25 4.50 12.51
CA LEU A 294 1.41 4.77 11.34
C LEU A 294 0.44 3.61 11.03
N PHE A 295 0.90 2.36 11.12
CA PHE A 295 0.04 1.18 10.98
C PHE A 295 -0.95 1.04 12.13
N GLY A 296 -0.53 1.34 13.37
CA GLY A 296 -1.42 1.40 14.53
C GLY A 296 -2.56 2.39 14.33
N ASN A 297 -2.25 3.60 13.86
CA ASN A 297 -3.24 4.61 13.50
C ASN A 297 -4.18 4.14 12.37
N PHE A 298 -3.65 3.51 11.33
CA PHE A 298 -4.44 2.94 10.24
C PHE A 298 -5.41 1.86 10.75
N LEU A 299 -4.95 0.96 11.62
CA LEU A 299 -5.76 -0.11 12.19
C LEU A 299 -6.86 0.45 13.10
N ALA A 300 -6.51 1.41 13.97
CA ALA A 300 -7.46 2.07 14.86
C ALA A 300 -8.59 2.76 14.06
N LYS A 301 -8.25 3.54 13.04
CA LYS A 301 -9.22 4.23 12.16
C LYS A 301 -10.13 3.26 11.38
N ASN A 302 -9.63 2.09 11.01
CA ASN A 302 -10.44 1.08 10.30
C ASN A 302 -11.35 0.28 11.24
N ASN A 303 -10.98 0.11 12.50
CA ASN A 303 -11.79 -0.59 13.49
C ASN A 303 -12.89 0.30 14.07
N THR A 304 -12.66 1.59 14.28
CA THR A 304 -13.69 2.53 14.78
C THR A 304 -14.83 2.74 13.78
N LYS A 305 -14.55 2.62 12.47
CA LYS A 305 -15.59 2.63 11.42
C LYS A 305 -16.49 1.38 11.39
N LYS A 306 -16.16 0.33 12.17
CA LYS A 306 -16.93 -0.93 12.25
C LYS A 306 -17.81 -1.04 13.50
N SER A 307 -17.96 0.01 14.32
CA SER A 307 -18.91 -0.03 15.43
C SER A 307 -20.35 -0.20 14.89
N PRO A 308 -21.14 -1.14 15.44
CA PRO A 308 -22.35 -1.63 14.80
C PRO A 308 -23.44 -0.56 14.80
N ARG A 309 -24.12 -0.39 13.65
CA ARG A 309 -25.52 0.03 13.67
C ARG A 309 -26.24 -0.96 14.59
N SER A 310 -26.70 -0.48 15.74
CA SER A 310 -27.63 -1.20 16.60
C SER A 310 -28.78 -1.69 15.74
N HIS A 311 -28.82 -3.00 15.46
CA HIS A 311 -30.02 -3.66 15.00
C HIS A 311 -30.98 -3.67 16.18
N HIS A 312 -31.80 -2.62 16.32
CA HIS A 312 -33.04 -2.75 17.07
C HIS A 312 -33.95 -3.69 16.28
N HIS A 313 -33.87 -4.98 16.61
CA HIS A 313 -34.98 -5.91 16.42
C HIS A 313 -36.10 -5.45 17.35
N HIS A 314 -37.01 -4.64 16.84
CA HIS A 314 -38.31 -4.49 17.47
C HIS A 314 -39.20 -5.62 16.94
N HIS A 315 -39.26 -6.70 17.72
CA HIS A 315 -40.22 -7.77 17.54
C HIS A 315 -41.59 -7.19 17.94
N GLN A 316 -42.37 -6.69 16.98
CA GLN A 316 -43.79 -6.40 17.24
C GLN A 316 -44.57 -7.68 17.02
N ILE A 317 -44.88 -8.35 18.13
CA ILE A 317 -46.02 -9.24 18.23
C ILE A 317 -47.25 -8.34 18.36
N THR A 318 -48.14 -8.43 17.40
CA THR A 318 -49.47 -7.80 17.42
C THR A 318 -50.33 -8.44 18.53
N PRO A 319 -51.08 -7.63 19.28
CA PRO A 319 -52.44 -8.04 19.57
C PRO A 319 -53.46 -6.90 19.34
N VAL A 320 -54.51 -7.27 18.60
CA VAL A 320 -55.95 -6.97 18.73
C VAL A 320 -56.40 -5.59 19.24
N LEU A 321 -57.33 -5.01 18.46
CA LEU A 321 -58.12 -3.78 18.54
C LEU A 321 -58.96 -3.56 19.85
N PRO A 322 -59.59 -2.38 20.05
CA PRO A 322 -59.51 -1.55 21.26
C PRO A 322 -60.84 -1.42 22.02
N GLN A 323 -60.79 -0.97 23.29
CA GLN A 323 -61.88 -0.20 23.93
C GLN A 323 -61.34 0.71 25.04
N GLU A 324 -61.81 1.97 25.02
CA GLU A 324 -62.34 2.83 26.13
C GLU A 324 -61.64 2.77 27.52
N THR A 325 -61.41 3.83 28.30
CA THR A 325 -62.02 5.17 28.46
C THR A 325 -61.14 6.01 29.42
N GLU A 326 -61.24 7.33 29.30
CA GLU A 326 -61.16 8.37 30.35
C GLU A 326 -59.97 8.55 31.34
N THR A 327 -59.37 9.74 31.21
CA THR A 327 -59.09 10.76 32.24
C THR A 327 -58.24 10.42 33.47
N THR A 328 -57.05 11.02 33.59
CA THR A 328 -56.75 12.11 34.56
C THR A 328 -55.25 12.48 34.57
N ALA A 329 -55.00 13.75 34.94
CA ALA A 329 -53.76 14.50 34.85
C ALA A 329 -52.66 14.07 35.84
N ARG A 330 -51.37 14.29 35.48
CA ARG A 330 -50.47 15.17 36.26
C ARG A 330 -49.16 15.51 35.54
N LYS A 331 -48.76 16.76 35.80
CA LYS A 331 -47.53 17.50 35.44
C LYS A 331 -46.21 16.78 35.74
N GLY A 332 -45.18 17.13 34.96
CA GLY A 332 -43.79 17.13 35.43
C GLY A 332 -42.76 17.33 34.33
N SER A 333 -42.19 18.54 34.26
CA SER A 333 -40.87 18.96 33.74
C SER A 333 -39.88 17.87 33.28
N GLY A 334 -39.05 18.03 32.24
CA GLY A 334 -38.57 19.21 31.53
C GLY A 334 -37.23 18.87 30.85
N SER A 335 -36.92 19.59 29.77
CA SER A 335 -35.64 19.75 29.04
C SER A 335 -34.87 18.48 28.62
N SER A 336 -34.86 18.09 27.34
CA SER A 336 -34.15 18.70 26.19
C SER A 336 -32.62 18.72 26.31
N SER A 337 -31.94 17.82 25.57
CA SER A 337 -30.74 18.16 24.79
C SER A 337 -30.43 17.06 23.77
N ASP A 338 -30.95 17.24 22.55
CA ASP A 338 -30.42 16.62 21.35
C ASP A 338 -29.09 17.31 20.98
N SER A 339 -28.05 16.53 20.72
CA SER A 339 -26.86 17.02 20.01
C SER A 339 -26.57 16.13 18.80
N THR A 340 -27.05 16.60 17.65
CA THR A 340 -26.75 16.02 16.35
C THR A 340 -25.50 16.67 15.76
N THR A 341 -24.63 15.80 15.28
CA THR A 341 -23.44 15.97 14.45
C THR A 341 -23.50 17.10 13.41
N THR A 342 -22.47 17.94 13.33
CA THR A 342 -22.23 18.85 12.20
C THR A 342 -21.15 18.31 11.26
N ALA A 343 -21.53 18.06 10.01
CA ALA A 343 -20.65 17.86 8.87
C ALA A 343 -20.22 19.22 8.27
N GLY A 344 -19.03 19.23 7.65
CA GLY A 344 -18.21 20.42 7.40
C GLY A 344 -18.81 21.52 6.52
N ALA A 345 -18.45 22.75 6.86
CA ALA A 345 -18.71 23.95 6.07
C ALA A 345 -17.40 24.48 5.45
N LYS A 346 -17.51 24.86 4.18
CA LYS A 346 -16.47 25.42 3.32
C LYS A 346 -15.93 26.75 3.88
N VAL A 347 -14.64 26.95 3.67
CA VAL A 347 -13.86 28.16 3.98
C VAL A 347 -14.40 29.38 3.23
N GLY A 348 -14.56 30.52 3.93
CA GLY A 348 -14.56 31.85 3.31
C GLY A 348 -15.88 32.65 3.24
N MET A 349 -16.97 32.24 3.88
CA MET A 349 -18.23 33.01 3.89
C MET A 349 -18.49 33.70 5.23
N THR A 350 -18.91 34.96 5.20
CA THR A 350 -19.36 35.68 6.40
C THR A 350 -20.71 35.11 6.89
N LYS A 351 -21.03 35.27 8.19
CA LYS A 351 -22.28 34.74 8.77
C LYS A 351 -23.54 35.19 8.01
N ALA A 352 -23.54 36.41 7.49
CA ALA A 352 -24.63 36.95 6.69
C ALA A 352 -24.81 36.20 5.35
N GLN A 353 -23.71 35.87 4.67
CA GLN A 353 -23.75 35.09 3.43
C GLN A 353 -24.26 33.66 3.66
N LEU A 354 -23.92 33.06 4.80
CA LEU A 354 -24.40 31.72 5.17
C LEU A 354 -25.92 31.73 5.44
N GLU A 355 -26.45 32.76 6.09
CA GLU A 355 -27.89 32.89 6.30
C GLU A 355 -28.66 33.14 5.00
N GLN A 356 -28.10 33.96 4.10
CA GLN A 356 -28.71 34.21 2.80
C GLN A 356 -28.77 32.94 1.96
N LEU A 357 -27.69 32.14 1.94
CA LEU A 357 -27.66 30.85 1.25
C LEU A 357 -28.70 29.86 1.82
N LYS A 358 -28.88 29.84 3.15
CA LYS A 358 -29.90 29.01 3.81
C LYS A 358 -31.31 29.46 3.43
N LYS A 359 -31.58 30.76 3.33
CA LYS A 359 -32.88 31.31 2.90
C LYS A 359 -33.17 30.97 1.44
N GLU A 360 -32.17 31.06 0.56
CA GLU A 360 -32.31 30.70 -0.86
C GLU A 360 -32.56 29.20 -1.06
N GLN A 361 -31.84 28.35 -0.33
CA GLN A 361 -32.06 26.89 -0.37
C GLN A 361 -33.45 26.51 0.16
N ALA A 362 -33.92 27.17 1.22
CA ALA A 362 -35.27 26.95 1.74
C ALA A 362 -36.37 27.42 0.76
N ALA A 363 -36.13 28.51 0.02
CA ALA A 363 -37.04 28.99 -1.02
C ALA A 363 -37.10 28.02 -2.21
N GLN A 364 -35.96 27.51 -2.68
CA GLN A 364 -35.90 26.52 -3.75
C GLN A 364 -36.59 25.20 -3.36
N ALA A 365 -36.40 24.73 -2.13
CA ALA A 365 -37.08 23.53 -1.62
C ALA A 365 -38.61 23.68 -1.61
N LYS A 366 -39.13 24.87 -1.27
CA LYS A 366 -40.58 25.16 -1.33
C LYS A 366 -41.13 25.21 -2.75
N VAL A 367 -40.36 25.68 -3.73
CA VAL A 367 -40.75 25.68 -5.15
C VAL A 367 -40.78 24.26 -5.73
N LEU A 368 -39.79 23.43 -5.37
CA LEU A 368 -39.76 22.01 -5.75
C LEU A 368 -40.91 21.21 -5.14
N ALA A 369 -41.26 21.48 -3.87
CA ALA A 369 -42.40 20.85 -3.21
C ALA A 369 -43.75 21.21 -3.87
N ARG A 370 -43.91 22.46 -4.37
CA ARG A 370 -45.12 22.87 -5.10
C ARG A 370 -45.23 22.25 -6.50
N LYS A 371 -44.11 21.98 -7.18
CA LYS A 371 -44.13 21.31 -8.50
C LYS A 371 -44.43 19.81 -8.41
N GLY A 372 -44.14 19.15 -7.28
CA GLY A 372 -44.44 17.73 -7.06
C GLY A 372 -45.92 17.41 -6.80
N SER A 373 -46.74 18.42 -6.50
CA SER A 373 -48.15 18.22 -6.11
C SER A 373 -49.18 18.37 -7.24
N ASN A 374 -48.76 18.71 -8.46
CA ASN A 374 -49.69 19.04 -9.57
C ASN A 374 -49.63 18.03 -10.74
N GLY A 375 -49.22 16.79 -10.49
CA GLY A 375 -48.98 15.78 -11.51
C GLY A 375 -49.70 14.45 -11.29
N SER A 376 -51.00 14.46 -10.96
CA SER A 376 -51.83 13.26 -11.11
C SER A 376 -53.31 13.62 -11.31
N ASP A 377 -53.70 13.88 -12.54
CA ASP A 377 -55.05 13.53 -13.00
C ASP A 377 -55.14 13.64 -14.52
N LYS A 378 -55.39 12.50 -15.18
CA LYS A 378 -56.16 12.37 -16.41
C LYS A 378 -56.32 10.88 -16.77
N THR A 379 -57.47 10.37 -16.34
CA THR A 379 -58.18 9.20 -16.86
C THR A 379 -58.41 9.30 -18.37
N ASN A 380 -58.34 8.16 -19.08
CA ASN A 380 -59.14 7.97 -20.28
C ASN A 380 -59.53 6.49 -20.43
N THR A 381 -60.80 6.29 -20.73
CA THR A 381 -61.57 5.04 -20.69
C THR A 381 -61.88 4.59 -22.13
N ILE A 382 -62.33 3.33 -22.31
CA ILE A 382 -63.04 2.73 -23.48
C ILE A 382 -62.07 2.08 -24.52
N ARG A 383 -62.15 0.82 -24.97
CA ARG A 383 -63.28 -0.13 -25.20
C ARG A 383 -62.78 -1.58 -25.25
N THR A 384 -63.64 -2.52 -24.87
CA THR A 384 -63.53 -3.98 -25.05
C THR A 384 -64.01 -4.40 -26.44
N SER A 385 -63.39 -5.42 -27.05
CA SER A 385 -64.05 -6.38 -27.97
C SER A 385 -63.20 -7.63 -28.25
N SER A 386 -63.80 -8.78 -27.94
CA SER A 386 -63.78 -10.09 -28.62
C SER A 386 -62.48 -10.87 -28.88
N ALA A 387 -62.56 -12.15 -28.49
CA ALA A 387 -61.61 -13.25 -28.62
C ALA A 387 -61.48 -13.84 -30.04
N GLN A 388 -60.30 -14.38 -30.39
CA GLN A 388 -60.02 -15.82 -30.59
C GLN A 388 -58.57 -16.07 -31.09
N PRO A 389 -58.00 -17.28 -30.90
CA PRO A 389 -56.56 -17.55 -30.98
C PRO A 389 -56.14 -18.23 -32.29
N LEU A 390 -54.91 -18.01 -32.75
CA LEU A 390 -54.27 -18.85 -33.77
C LEU A 390 -52.79 -19.07 -33.46
N ASN A 391 -52.46 -20.33 -33.23
CA ASN A 391 -51.13 -20.92 -33.32
C ASN A 391 -50.49 -20.60 -34.67
N HIS A 392 -49.17 -20.40 -34.71
CA HIS A 392 -48.24 -20.99 -35.69
C HIS A 392 -46.80 -20.48 -35.43
N GLU A 393 -45.96 -21.35 -34.88
CA GLU A 393 -44.54 -21.46 -35.25
C GLU A 393 -44.45 -22.12 -36.67
N PRO A 394 -43.30 -22.21 -37.39
CA PRO A 394 -41.91 -22.03 -36.94
C PRO A 394 -40.92 -21.39 -37.99
N VAL A 395 -39.63 -21.43 -37.64
CA VAL A 395 -38.42 -21.49 -38.51
C VAL A 395 -37.87 -20.18 -39.08
N PHE A 396 -36.65 -19.81 -38.65
CA PHE A 396 -35.61 -19.40 -39.61
C PHE A 396 -34.23 -19.97 -39.25
N ARG A 397 -33.65 -20.59 -40.28
CA ARG A 397 -32.34 -21.25 -40.35
C ARG A 397 -31.18 -20.24 -40.28
N LYS A 398 -30.06 -20.79 -39.81
CA LYS A 398 -28.67 -20.41 -40.08
C LYS A 398 -28.42 -19.93 -41.51
N ASN A 399 -27.56 -18.94 -41.65
CA ASN A 399 -26.31 -19.03 -42.40
C ASN A 399 -25.21 -18.35 -41.60
#